data_AF-A0A3M0KXT9-F1
#
_entry.id   AF-A0A3M0KXT9-F1
#
_cell.length_a   1.000
_cell.length_b   1.000
_cell.length_c   1.000
_cell.angle_alpha   90.00
_cell.angle_beta   90.00
_cell.angle_gamma   90.00
#
_symmetry.space_group_name_H-M   'P 1'
#
loop_
_entity.id
_entity.type
_entity.pdbx_description
1 polymer ?
#
loop_
_entity_poly.entity_id
_entity_poly.type
_entity_poly.pdbx_seq_one_letter_code
_entity_poly.pdbx_strand_id
1 'polypeptide(L)'
;MFFGVGDGADYFDLNYFWHWSKFTDYLQCVLTFTGVTGYITYLWLDSFLFVETLGFLAVFTEAMLGVPQLYRNYQNRSTEGMSENSRHDDVIECQMYEIIKMVLMWSSGDTFKTVYFILNQAPFQFSICGLLQVFVDIAILLQVYLYSYYPQKPVSHVAHPASTKAL
;
A
#
# COMPACT_ATOMS: atom_id res chain seq x y z
N MET A 1 -31.10 -8.73 -19.85
CA MET A 1 -31.33 -8.01 -21.12
C MET A 1 -30.58 -6.70 -20.98
N PHE A 2 -29.34 -6.56 -21.43
CA PHE A 2 -28.86 -6.74 -22.80
C PHE A 2 -27.58 -7.59 -22.84
N PHE A 3 -27.70 -8.80 -23.38
CA PHE A 3 -26.68 -9.32 -24.28
C PHE A 3 -26.84 -8.53 -25.58
N GLY A 4 -25.86 -7.67 -25.91
CA GLY A 4 -25.74 -7.05 -27.23
C GLY A 4 -24.79 -7.90 -28.06
N VAL A 5 -25.30 -8.49 -29.12
CA VAL A 5 -24.54 -9.19 -30.17
C VAL A 5 -23.58 -8.20 -30.84
N GLY A 6 -22.31 -8.58 -30.94
CA GLY A 6 -21.27 -7.87 -31.67
C GLY A 6 -19.95 -8.65 -31.58
N ASP A 7 -19.72 -9.48 -32.60
CA ASP A 7 -18.46 -10.08 -33.07
C ASP A 7 -17.59 -10.89 -32.08
N GLY A 8 -17.62 -12.21 -32.31
CA GLY A 8 -16.72 -13.17 -31.69
C GLY A 8 -15.32 -13.13 -32.28
N ALA A 9 -14.38 -12.59 -31.51
CA ALA A 9 -12.98 -13.06 -31.48
C ALA A 9 -12.20 -12.53 -30.26
N ASP A 10 -12.62 -11.45 -29.58
CA ASP A 10 -11.81 -10.78 -28.56
C ASP A 10 -12.55 -10.52 -27.21
N TYR A 11 -13.45 -11.40 -26.78
CA TYR A 11 -14.27 -11.16 -25.56
C TYR A 11 -13.50 -11.20 -24.23
N PHE A 12 -12.28 -11.72 -24.19
CA PHE A 12 -11.45 -11.82 -22.98
C PHE A 12 -10.14 -11.07 -23.12
N ASP A 13 -10.22 -9.81 -23.52
CA ASP A 13 -9.04 -8.96 -23.51
C ASP A 13 -8.73 -8.54 -22.05
N LEU A 14 -7.89 -9.32 -21.38
CA LEU A 14 -7.52 -9.13 -19.96
C LEU A 14 -6.94 -7.74 -19.67
N ASN A 15 -6.44 -7.04 -20.69
CA ASN A 15 -5.94 -5.67 -20.60
C ASN A 15 -7.06 -4.65 -20.30
N TYR A 16 -8.28 -4.90 -20.77
CA TYR A 16 -9.45 -4.05 -20.51
C TYR A 16 -10.30 -4.54 -19.34
N PHE A 17 -10.07 -5.75 -18.87
CA PHE A 17 -10.82 -6.36 -17.76
C PHE A 17 -10.84 -5.48 -16.50
N TRP A 18 -9.73 -4.80 -16.19
CA TRP A 18 -9.64 -3.90 -15.03
C TRP A 18 -10.00 -2.44 -15.32
N HIS A 19 -10.37 -2.10 -16.56
CA HIS A 19 -10.63 -0.73 -17.00
C HIS A 19 -12.14 -0.41 -16.98
N TRP A 20 -12.73 -0.40 -15.78
CA TRP A 20 -14.17 -0.22 -15.58
C TRP A 20 -14.62 1.21 -15.92
N SER A 21 -15.43 1.36 -16.97
CA SER A 21 -15.95 2.67 -17.41
C SER A 21 -17.21 3.10 -16.65
N LYS A 22 -17.97 2.14 -16.09
CA LYS A 22 -19.17 2.38 -15.29
C LYS A 22 -19.00 1.82 -13.89
N PHE A 23 -19.35 2.60 -12.89
CA PHE A 23 -19.32 2.18 -11.48
C PHE A 23 -20.21 0.95 -11.20
N THR A 24 -21.34 0.83 -11.93
CA THR A 24 -22.25 -0.32 -11.80
C THR A 24 -21.60 -1.65 -12.17
N ASP A 25 -20.77 -1.69 -13.23
CA ASP A 25 -20.11 -2.91 -13.69
C ASP A 25 -19.04 -3.36 -12.68
N TYR A 26 -18.31 -2.39 -12.12
CA TYR A 26 -17.39 -2.62 -11.00
C TYR A 26 -18.12 -3.21 -9.78
N LEU A 27 -19.22 -2.58 -9.33
CA LEU A 27 -19.98 -3.07 -8.18
C LEU A 27 -20.53 -4.49 -8.41
N GLN A 28 -21.08 -4.77 -9.59
CA GLN A 28 -21.63 -6.07 -9.91
C GLN A 28 -20.53 -7.16 -9.89
N CYS A 29 -19.34 -6.85 -10.43
CA CYS A 29 -18.20 -7.76 -10.38
C CYS A 29 -17.77 -8.04 -8.94
N VAL A 30 -17.58 -7.00 -8.13
CA VAL A 30 -17.17 -7.13 -6.71
C VAL A 30 -18.21 -7.92 -5.92
N LEU A 31 -19.50 -7.60 -6.06
CA LEU A 31 -20.57 -8.30 -5.35
C LEU A 31 -20.67 -9.78 -5.75
N THR A 32 -20.52 -10.08 -7.04
CA THR A 32 -20.55 -11.47 -7.52
C THR A 32 -19.34 -12.24 -6.98
N PHE A 33 -18.15 -11.64 -7.02
CA PHE A 33 -16.94 -12.23 -6.45
C PHE A 33 -17.12 -12.46 -4.94
N THR A 34 -17.49 -11.44 -4.16
CA THR A 34 -17.72 -11.56 -2.72
C THR A 34 -18.77 -12.61 -2.39
N GLY A 35 -19.87 -12.68 -3.17
CA GLY A 35 -20.92 -13.68 -2.98
C GLY A 35 -20.44 -15.11 -3.22
N VAL A 36 -19.71 -15.35 -4.32
CA VAL A 36 -19.16 -16.67 -4.65
C VAL A 36 -18.11 -17.10 -3.62
N THR A 37 -17.14 -16.22 -3.33
CA THR A 37 -16.08 -16.53 -2.36
C THR A 37 -16.67 -16.74 -0.97
N GLY A 38 -17.63 -15.91 -0.55
CA GLY A 38 -18.34 -16.07 0.72
C GLY A 38 -19.15 -17.37 0.80
N TYR A 39 -19.80 -17.79 -0.28
CA TYR A 39 -20.50 -19.06 -0.34
C TYR A 39 -19.54 -20.26 -0.21
N ILE A 40 -18.41 -20.23 -0.92
CA ILE A 40 -17.36 -21.25 -0.78
C ILE A 40 -16.82 -21.27 0.65
N THR A 41 -16.57 -20.11 1.24
CA THR A 41 -16.10 -20.00 2.62
C THR A 41 -17.11 -20.56 3.62
N TYR A 42 -18.41 -20.35 3.39
CA TYR A 42 -19.47 -20.92 4.24
C TYR A 42 -19.49 -22.44 4.21
N LEU A 43 -19.33 -23.06 3.03
CA LEU A 43 -19.31 -24.52 2.90
C LEU A 43 -18.11 -25.18 3.62
N TRP A 44 -16.98 -24.48 3.71
CA TRP A 44 -15.72 -24.99 4.30
C TRP A 44 -15.36 -24.36 5.65
N LEU A 45 -16.31 -23.69 6.29
CA LEU A 45 -16.10 -22.99 7.56
C LEU A 45 -15.76 -23.96 8.71
N ASP A 46 -16.19 -25.22 8.61
CA ASP A 46 -15.89 -26.27 9.59
C ASP A 46 -14.44 -26.77 9.51
N SER A 47 -13.73 -26.49 8.39
CA SER A 47 -12.34 -26.88 8.23
C SER A 47 -11.39 -25.84 8.85
N PHE A 48 -10.74 -26.23 9.95
CA PHE A 48 -9.74 -25.40 10.64
C PHE A 48 -8.65 -24.89 9.70
N LEU A 49 -8.05 -25.77 8.88
CA LEU A 49 -6.95 -25.43 7.96
C LEU A 49 -7.38 -24.40 6.90
N PHE A 50 -8.62 -24.48 6.42
CA PHE A 50 -9.13 -23.56 5.42
C PHE A 50 -9.30 -22.15 5.99
N VAL A 51 -9.91 -22.04 7.17
CA VAL A 51 -10.08 -20.76 7.87
C VAL A 51 -8.73 -20.15 8.25
N GLU A 52 -7.79 -20.97 8.72
CA GLU A 52 -6.42 -20.54 9.03
C GLU A 52 -5.75 -19.94 7.79
N THR A 53 -5.76 -20.68 6.67
CA THR A 53 -5.07 -20.29 5.44
C THR A 53 -5.67 -19.01 4.85
N LEU A 54 -7.00 -18.87 4.86
CA LEU A 54 -7.68 -17.64 4.46
C LEU A 54 -7.29 -16.46 5.36
N GLY A 55 -7.24 -16.66 6.67
CA GLY A 55 -6.81 -15.64 7.62
C GLY A 55 -5.36 -15.20 7.39
N PHE A 56 -4.46 -16.16 7.14
CA PHE A 56 -3.07 -15.86 6.79
C PHE A 56 -2.96 -15.10 5.48
N LEU A 57 -3.66 -15.51 4.43
CA LEU A 57 -3.65 -14.82 3.14
C LEU A 57 -4.18 -13.38 3.23
N ALA A 58 -5.22 -13.16 4.04
CA ALA A 58 -5.76 -11.82 4.27
C ALA A 58 -4.71 -10.90 4.92
N VAL A 59 -4.11 -11.35 6.02
CA VAL A 59 -3.12 -10.58 6.80
C VAL A 59 -1.79 -10.43 6.02
N PHE A 60 -1.42 -11.43 5.22
CA PHE A 60 -0.29 -11.36 4.28
C PHE A 60 -0.51 -10.31 3.18
N THR A 61 -1.72 -10.25 2.62
CA THR A 61 -2.07 -9.24 1.61
C THR A 61 -2.01 -7.84 2.20
N GLU A 62 -2.49 -7.67 3.43
CA GLU A 62 -2.38 -6.41 4.19
C GLU A 62 -0.91 -6.01 4.41
N ALA A 63 -0.04 -6.95 4.80
CA ALA A 63 1.40 -6.68 4.93
C ALA A 63 2.06 -6.29 3.60
N MET A 64 1.62 -6.90 2.49
CA MET A 64 2.11 -6.60 1.14
C MET A 64 1.72 -5.21 0.65
N LEU A 65 0.71 -4.54 1.23
CA LEU A 65 0.37 -3.16 0.89
C LEU A 65 1.47 -2.16 1.30
N GLY A 66 2.24 -2.46 2.35
CA GLY A 66 3.37 -1.65 2.79
C GLY A 66 4.64 -1.82 1.95
N VAL A 67 4.78 -2.95 1.25
CA VAL A 67 5.99 -3.30 0.48
C VAL A 67 6.23 -2.38 -0.73
N PRO A 68 5.24 -1.98 -1.54
CA PRO A 68 5.44 -0.99 -2.60
C PRO A 68 5.94 0.36 -2.08
N GLN A 69 5.50 0.78 -0.89
CA GLN A 69 5.97 2.01 -0.26
C GLN A 69 7.43 1.88 0.17
N LEU A 70 7.80 0.73 0.77
CA LEU A 70 9.19 0.40 1.11
C LEU A 70 10.09 0.37 -0.13
N TYR A 71 9.61 -0.26 -1.21
CA TYR A 71 10.36 -0.39 -2.46
C TYR A 71 10.59 0.95 -3.15
N ARG A 72 9.55 1.79 -3.21
CA ARG A 72 9.67 3.15 -3.75
C ARG A 72 10.60 4.01 -2.90
N ASN A 73 10.54 3.89 -1.57
CA ASN A 73 11.46 4.59 -0.67
C ASN A 73 12.92 4.15 -0.89
N TYR A 74 13.13 2.85 -1.11
CA TYR A 74 14.45 2.29 -1.42
C TYR A 74 15.00 2.76 -2.79
N GLN A 75 14.18 2.75 -3.84
CA GLN A 75 14.59 3.20 -5.18
C GLN A 75 14.81 4.71 -5.25
N ASN A 76 13.92 5.49 -4.64
CA ASN A 76 13.91 6.95 -4.83
C ASN A 76 14.88 7.70 -3.92
N ARG A 77 15.53 7.03 -2.94
CA ARG A 77 16.39 7.63 -1.90
C ARG A 77 15.95 9.07 -1.52
N SER A 78 14.64 9.20 -1.25
CA SER A 78 13.92 10.42 -0.89
C SER A 78 14.49 11.74 -1.44
N THR A 79 13.97 12.20 -2.60
CA THR A 79 13.73 13.60 -3.08
C THR A 79 14.21 13.95 -4.49
N GLU A 80 13.62 13.35 -5.54
CA GLU A 80 13.60 13.99 -6.89
C GLU A 80 12.25 14.64 -7.24
N GLY A 81 11.27 14.67 -6.32
CA GLY A 81 9.89 15.08 -6.63
C GLY A 81 9.22 16.12 -5.72
N MET A 82 9.81 16.53 -4.60
CA MET A 82 9.31 17.64 -3.76
C MET A 82 10.25 18.83 -3.85
N SER A 83 10.58 19.23 -5.07
CA SER A 83 11.45 20.39 -5.31
C SER A 83 10.74 21.69 -4.89
N GLU A 84 11.44 22.45 -4.06
CA GLU A 84 11.58 23.91 -4.21
C GLU A 84 10.50 24.81 -3.59
N ASN A 85 10.59 25.06 -2.27
CA ASN A 85 10.72 26.45 -1.80
C ASN A 85 11.26 26.59 -0.36
N SER A 86 12.35 27.37 -0.24
CA SER A 86 12.67 28.32 0.82
C SER A 86 12.52 27.94 2.31
N ARG A 87 13.69 27.70 2.92
CA ARG A 87 14.22 28.39 4.12
C ARG A 87 13.19 28.94 5.12
N HIS A 88 12.79 28.10 6.07
CA HIS A 88 12.65 28.46 7.49
C HIS A 88 12.66 27.17 8.32
N ASP A 89 13.44 27.15 9.39
CA ASP A 89 13.75 25.97 10.21
C ASP A 89 12.54 25.33 10.93
N ASP A 90 11.32 25.84 10.72
CA ASP A 90 10.06 25.32 11.28
C ASP A 90 9.20 24.49 10.30
N VAL A 91 9.53 24.44 9.00
CA VAL A 91 8.68 23.77 7.97
C VAL A 91 9.14 22.36 7.60
N ILE A 92 10.42 22.01 7.83
CA ILE A 92 10.94 20.66 7.55
C ILE A 92 10.32 19.61 8.49
N GLU A 93 9.95 20.00 9.72
CA GLU A 93 9.24 19.11 10.64
C GLU A 93 7.89 18.67 10.04
N CYS A 94 7.16 19.56 9.35
CA CYS A 94 5.80 19.28 8.89
C CYS A 94 5.69 18.20 7.80
N GLN A 95 6.53 18.17 6.75
CA GLN A 95 6.37 17.20 5.65
C GLN A 95 6.76 15.77 6.03
N MET A 96 7.80 15.63 6.86
CA MET A 96 8.22 14.35 7.42
C MET A 96 7.21 13.86 8.46
N TYR A 97 6.71 14.76 9.29
CA TYR A 97 5.78 14.43 10.37
C TYR A 97 4.46 13.87 9.84
N GLU A 98 3.94 14.33 8.69
CA GLU A 98 2.71 13.77 8.11
C GLU A 98 2.87 12.29 7.70
N ILE A 99 3.99 11.91 7.09
CA ILE A 99 4.25 10.51 6.70
C ILE A 99 4.52 9.68 7.96
N ILE A 100 5.33 10.17 8.89
CA ILE A 100 5.62 9.48 10.15
C ILE A 100 4.34 9.30 10.98
N LYS A 101 3.45 10.30 11.04
CA LYS A 101 2.13 10.20 11.70
C LYS A 101 1.26 9.12 11.08
N MET A 102 1.16 9.09 9.75
CA MET A 102 0.39 8.08 9.03
C MET A 102 0.91 6.67 9.34
N VAL A 103 2.24 6.51 9.27
CA VAL A 103 2.90 5.22 9.52
C VAL A 103 2.78 4.83 11.00
N LEU A 104 2.97 5.75 11.95
CA LEU A 104 2.78 5.44 13.37
C LEU A 104 1.33 5.09 13.71
N MET A 105 0.36 5.73 13.04
CA MET A 105 -1.05 5.44 13.24
C MET A 105 -1.38 3.99 12.83
N TRP A 106 -0.94 3.55 11.64
CA TRP A 106 -1.15 2.15 11.22
C TRP A 106 -0.40 1.18 12.15
N SER A 107 0.81 1.54 12.61
CA SER A 107 1.66 0.63 13.37
C SER A 107 1.15 0.44 14.79
N SER A 108 0.56 1.49 15.35
CA SER A 108 -0.15 1.41 16.63
C SER A 108 -1.36 0.48 16.54
N GLY A 109 -2.07 0.47 15.41
CA GLY A 109 -3.19 -0.44 15.14
C GLY A 109 -2.74 -1.90 15.09
N ASP A 110 -1.71 -2.20 14.32
CA ASP A 110 -1.18 -3.57 14.17
C ASP A 110 -0.53 -4.10 15.44
N THR A 111 0.14 -3.23 16.19
CA THR A 111 0.71 -3.56 17.50
C THR A 111 -0.39 -3.88 18.50
N PHE A 112 -1.43 -3.04 18.59
CA PHE A 112 -2.53 -3.25 19.52
C PHE A 112 -3.30 -4.54 19.21
N LYS A 113 -3.55 -4.80 17.92
CA LYS A 113 -4.20 -6.02 17.42
C LYS A 113 -3.38 -7.27 17.76
N THR A 114 -2.06 -7.20 17.57
CA THR A 114 -1.13 -8.29 17.90
C THR A 114 -1.09 -8.56 19.40
N VAL A 115 -1.00 -7.51 20.24
CA VAL A 115 -1.04 -7.64 21.71
C VAL A 115 -2.37 -8.23 22.17
N TYR A 116 -3.49 -7.80 21.58
CA TYR A 116 -4.82 -8.36 21.88
C TYR A 116 -4.90 -9.86 21.57
N PHE A 117 -4.33 -10.31 20.45
CA PHE A 117 -4.29 -11.73 20.10
C PHE A 117 -3.38 -12.55 21.03
N ILE A 118 -2.24 -11.99 21.46
CA ILE A 118 -1.33 -12.65 22.41
C ILE A 118 -1.99 -12.81 23.79
N LEU A 119 -2.65 -11.76 24.27
CA LEU A 119 -3.32 -11.79 25.59
C LEU A 119 -4.53 -12.74 25.60
N ASN A 120 -5.29 -12.81 24.50
CA ASN A 120 -6.46 -13.68 24.39
C ASN A 120 -6.14 -15.13 23.99
N GLN A 121 -4.86 -15.53 23.93
CA GLN A 121 -4.44 -16.89 23.51
C GLN A 121 -5.06 -17.27 22.15
N ALA A 122 -5.12 -16.31 21.22
CA ALA A 122 -5.58 -16.57 19.85
C ALA A 122 -4.60 -17.53 19.14
N PRO A 123 -5.05 -18.32 18.14
CA PRO A 123 -4.20 -19.29 17.47
C PRO A 123 -2.92 -18.65 16.93
N PHE A 124 -1.79 -19.36 17.10
CA PHE A 124 -0.43 -18.86 16.86
C PHE A 124 -0.24 -18.25 15.46
N GLN A 125 -1.00 -18.71 14.47
CA GLN A 125 -0.99 -18.18 13.10
C GLN A 125 -1.26 -16.67 13.04
N PHE A 126 -2.26 -16.17 13.77
CA PHE A 126 -2.56 -14.73 13.79
C PHE A 126 -1.51 -13.90 14.51
N SER A 127 -0.87 -14.48 15.53
CA SER A 127 0.20 -13.84 16.27
C SER A 127 1.47 -13.69 15.43
N ILE A 128 1.92 -14.77 14.78
CA ILE A 128 3.10 -14.75 13.91
C ILE A 128 2.89 -13.80 12.73
N CYS A 129 1.70 -13.83 12.12
CA CYS A 129 1.39 -12.95 10.99
C CYS A 129 1.29 -11.47 11.40
N GLY A 130 0.69 -11.16 12.56
CA GLY A 130 0.66 -9.79 13.10
C GLY A 130 2.05 -9.26 13.47
N LEU A 131 2.94 -10.11 14.00
CA LEU A 131 4.33 -9.74 14.26
C LEU A 131 5.09 -9.40 12.97
N LEU A 132 4.82 -10.11 11.87
CA LEU A 132 5.41 -9.79 10.56
C LEU A 132 4.91 -8.44 10.02
N GLN A 133 3.64 -8.09 10.23
CA GLN A 133 3.10 -6.76 9.89
C GLN A 133 3.81 -5.65 10.66
N VAL A 134 3.88 -5.79 12.00
CA VAL A 134 4.60 -4.83 12.86
C VAL A 134 6.09 -4.72 12.45
N PHE A 135 6.70 -5.81 12.01
CA PHE A 135 8.08 -5.78 11.52
C PHE A 135 8.25 -4.99 10.22
N VAL A 136 7.37 -5.19 9.23
CA VAL A 136 7.38 -4.42 7.96
C VAL A 136 7.19 -2.93 8.23
N ASP A 137 6.27 -2.61 9.13
CA ASP A 137 6.00 -1.26 9.58
C ASP A 137 7.20 -0.57 10.23
N ILE A 138 7.87 -1.26 11.16
CA ILE A 138 9.10 -0.78 11.79
C ILE A 138 10.19 -0.59 10.73
N ALA A 139 10.29 -1.46 9.73
CA ALA A 139 11.25 -1.30 8.64
C ALA A 139 10.95 -0.04 7.79
N ILE A 140 9.69 0.29 7.55
CA ILE A 140 9.28 1.54 6.87
C ILE A 140 9.64 2.75 7.73
N LEU A 141 9.31 2.73 9.03
CA LEU A 141 9.65 3.80 9.97
C LEU A 141 11.17 4.02 10.05
N LEU A 142 11.95 2.93 10.13
CA LEU A 142 13.40 3.00 10.18
C LEU A 142 13.98 3.59 8.90
N GLN A 143 13.47 3.19 7.72
CA GLN A 143 13.89 3.78 6.46
C GLN A 143 13.62 5.28 6.42
N VAL A 144 12.41 5.71 6.78
CA VAL A 144 12.04 7.14 6.83
C VAL A 144 12.94 7.89 7.81
N TYR A 145 13.17 7.35 9.01
CA TYR A 145 14.02 7.97 10.02
C TYR A 145 15.48 8.12 9.56
N LEU A 146 16.06 7.08 8.96
CA LEU A 146 17.44 7.12 8.45
C LEU A 146 17.60 8.08 7.28
N TYR A 147 16.65 8.13 6.34
CA TYR A 147 16.70 9.08 5.22
C TYR A 147 16.54 10.53 5.68
N SER A 148 15.75 10.77 6.72
CA SER A 148 15.59 12.11 7.30
C SER A 148 16.83 12.60 8.05
N TYR A 149 17.67 11.71 8.58
CA TYR A 149 18.92 12.07 9.25
C TYR A 149 20.02 12.52 8.27
N TYR A 150 19.92 12.15 6.99
CA TYR A 150 20.83 12.59 5.93
C TYR A 150 20.16 13.66 5.06
N PRO A 151 20.20 14.94 5.45
CA PRO A 151 19.72 16.01 4.58
C PRO A 151 20.54 16.02 3.29
N GLN A 152 19.88 15.80 2.15
CA GLN A 152 20.49 15.99 0.84
C GLN A 152 20.94 17.44 0.73
N LYS A 153 22.26 17.67 0.61
CA LYS A 153 22.76 19.00 0.22
C LYS A 153 22.11 19.36 -1.12
N PRO A 154 21.58 20.57 -1.29
CA PRO A 154 20.93 20.97 -2.53
C PRO A 154 21.91 20.75 -3.68
N VAL A 155 21.47 19.97 -4.68
CA VAL A 155 22.18 19.85 -5.95
C VAL A 155 22.11 21.22 -6.60
N SER A 156 23.26 21.89 -6.68
CA SER A 156 23.39 23.15 -7.43
C SER A 156 23.02 22.88 -8.89
N HIS A 157 21.79 23.19 -9.28
CA HIS A 157 21.45 23.31 -10.69
C HIS A 157 22.39 24.38 -11.28
N VAL A 158 23.34 23.91 -12.08
CA VAL A 158 24.17 24.77 -12.91
C VAL A 158 23.21 25.52 -13.83
N ALA A 159 23.09 26.82 -13.58
CA ALA A 159 22.32 27.73 -14.42
C ALA A 159 22.80 27.60 -15.87
N HIS A 160 21.90 27.15 -16.74
CA HIS A 160 22.12 27.26 -18.18
C HIS A 160 22.16 28.77 -18.52
N PRO A 161 23.25 29.29 -19.12
CA PRO A 161 23.28 30.69 -19.52
C PRO A 161 22.24 30.92 -20.61
N ALA A 162 21.34 31.88 -20.35
CA ALA A 162 20.39 32.38 -21.32
C ALA A 162 21.14 32.83 -22.58
N SER A 163 20.80 32.20 -23.70
CA SER A 163 21.28 32.57 -25.03
C SER A 163 20.65 33.90 -25.44
N THR A 164 21.34 35.00 -25.15
CA THR A 164 21.02 36.30 -25.73
C THR A 164 21.55 36.36 -27.15
N LYS A 165 20.69 36.09 -28.14
CA LYS A 165 20.88 36.56 -29.52
C LYS A 165 19.56 37.09 -30.06
N ALA A 166 19.41 38.41 -30.02
CA ALA A 166 18.50 39.17 -30.86
C ALA A 166 19.10 40.57 -31.07
N LEU A 167 20.03 40.67 -32.02
CA LEU A 167 20.14 41.77 -32.99
C LEU A 167 21.07 41.34 -34.13
#